data_AF-A0A959B564-F1
#
_entry.id   AF-A0A959B564-F1
#
_cell.length_a   1.000
_cell.length_b   1.000
_cell.length_c   1.000
_cell.angle_alpha   90.00
_cell.angle_beta   90.00
_cell.angle_gamma   90.00
#
_symmetry.space_group_name_H-M   'P 1'
#
loop_
_entity.id
_entity.type
_entity.pdbx_description
1 polymer ?
#
loop_
_entity_poly.entity_id
_entity_poly.type
_entity_poly.pdbx_seq_one_letter_code
_entity_poly.pdbx_strand_id
1 'polypeptide(L)'
;LLRSLNQGKDFEEISGDLTQGGLPGDVPFGALSSIHESPLQFGLIYTGSDDGLVHLTRDGGYSWENISAGLPANRWVSRVQASAHEKGRVYVSLNGYRWDDFTPYLYVSEDYGHSWRAIGQDLPLEPINVVKEDPDNPNILYVGSDHGLYVSLDRGESFMQLNNQLPAVAVHDLVIQPRAHDLAVGTHGRSIYIASVRELQQLTPEVLAEALHVFAPESIRYSSRWGNPGPYRKPEPPKVEIPLYTTTAGKAKVSIIDGAGLVLRSFEADCRKGLNFLPYDLIISEKTLTEYNKILNKNKKKEERPANVKPAKDGKAYLYRGKYKVVVEKDGQKGEVELEVK
;
A
#
# COMPACT_ATOMS: atom_id res chain seq x y z
N LEU A 1 -4.21 17.97 -27.35
CA LEU A 1 -4.04 16.60 -26.83
C LEU A 1 -4.27 15.61 -27.97
N LEU A 2 -3.46 14.54 -28.06
CA LEU A 2 -3.58 13.53 -29.11
C LEU A 2 -4.09 12.20 -28.54
N ARG A 3 -4.91 11.48 -29.31
CA ARG A 3 -5.44 10.15 -28.95
C ARG A 3 -5.10 9.12 -30.01
N SER A 4 -4.77 7.92 -29.57
CA SER A 4 -4.68 6.73 -30.43
C SER A 4 -5.55 5.61 -29.87
N LEU A 5 -6.32 4.95 -30.74
CA LEU A 5 -7.12 3.76 -30.41
C LEU A 5 -6.53 2.48 -31.01
N ASN A 6 -5.35 2.57 -31.62
CA ASN A 6 -4.73 1.48 -32.38
C ASN A 6 -3.26 1.27 -32.01
N GLN A 7 -2.94 1.41 -30.71
CA GLN A 7 -1.59 1.21 -30.15
C GLN A 7 -0.54 2.16 -30.74
N GLY A 8 -0.92 3.40 -31.03
CA GLY A 8 -0.01 4.46 -31.48
C GLY A 8 0.35 4.41 -32.96
N LYS A 9 -0.39 3.67 -33.80
CA LYS A 9 -0.17 3.70 -35.26
C LYS A 9 -0.57 5.04 -35.84
N ASP A 10 -1.73 5.54 -35.42
CA ASP A 10 -2.24 6.85 -35.81
C ASP A 10 -2.70 7.63 -34.58
N PHE A 11 -2.65 8.95 -34.69
CA PHE A 11 -3.07 9.89 -33.67
C PHE A 11 -4.08 10.90 -34.24
N GLU A 12 -5.13 11.16 -33.48
CA GLU A 12 -6.13 12.19 -33.75
C GLU A 12 -6.00 13.30 -32.70
N GLU A 13 -6.10 14.55 -33.13
CA GLU A 13 -6.21 15.68 -32.21
C GLU A 13 -7.60 15.70 -31.59
N ILE A 14 -7.64 15.65 -30.25
CA ILE A 14 -8.89 15.59 -29.48
C ILE A 14 -9.05 16.79 -28.55
N SER A 15 -8.31 17.88 -28.76
CA SER A 15 -8.49 19.13 -28.02
C SER A 15 -7.85 20.28 -28.79
N GLY A 16 -8.34 21.50 -28.58
CA GLY A 16 -7.54 22.69 -28.86
C GLY A 16 -6.41 22.85 -27.83
N ASP A 17 -5.90 24.08 -27.70
CA ASP A 17 -4.94 24.43 -26.65
C ASP A 17 -5.62 24.37 -25.28
N LEU A 18 -5.06 23.54 -24.38
CA LEU A 18 -5.53 23.35 -23.01
C LEU A 18 -4.61 24.07 -22.00
N THR A 19 -3.79 24.99 -22.50
CA THR A 19 -2.88 25.86 -21.74
C THR A 19 -3.24 27.32 -21.96
N GLN A 20 -2.50 28.26 -21.36
CA GLN A 20 -2.62 29.69 -21.64
C GLN A 20 -1.98 30.09 -22.99
N GLY A 21 -1.40 29.13 -23.72
CA GLY A 21 -0.64 29.34 -24.94
C GLY A 21 0.85 29.46 -24.69
N GLY A 22 1.63 29.30 -25.77
CA GLY A 22 3.09 29.41 -25.71
C GLY A 22 3.55 30.82 -25.33
N LEU A 23 4.19 30.97 -24.18
CA LEU A 23 4.89 32.20 -23.82
C LEU A 23 6.19 32.33 -24.65
N PRO A 24 6.48 33.49 -25.28
CA PRO A 24 7.74 33.70 -25.96
C PRO A 24 8.94 33.62 -25.00
N GLY A 25 9.96 32.81 -25.31
CA GLY A 25 11.19 32.70 -24.51
C GLY A 25 11.96 31.41 -24.76
N ASP A 26 13.14 31.28 -24.14
CA ASP A 26 14.02 30.10 -24.27
C ASP A 26 13.45 28.85 -23.57
N VAL A 27 12.53 29.03 -22.61
CA VAL A 27 11.78 27.96 -21.93
C VAL A 27 10.29 28.33 -21.97
N PRO A 28 9.59 28.06 -23.08
CA PRO A 28 8.17 28.36 -23.18
C PRO A 28 7.37 27.47 -22.21
N PHE A 29 6.49 28.08 -21.42
CA PHE A 29 5.39 27.38 -20.74
C PHE A 29 4.26 27.14 -21.75
N GLY A 30 3.39 26.16 -21.47
CA GLY A 30 2.31 25.77 -22.37
C GLY A 30 2.31 24.28 -22.72
N ALA A 31 2.71 23.43 -21.78
CA ALA A 31 2.65 21.98 -21.93
C ALA A 31 1.69 21.35 -20.91
N LEU A 32 0.97 20.31 -21.36
CA LEU A 32 0.29 19.42 -20.43
C LEU A 32 1.34 18.60 -19.65
N SER A 33 1.38 18.79 -18.35
CA SER A 33 2.29 18.11 -17.43
C SER A 33 1.69 16.83 -16.84
N SER A 34 0.36 16.70 -16.85
CA SER A 34 -0.35 15.56 -16.28
C SER A 34 -1.61 15.23 -17.06
N ILE A 35 -1.93 13.94 -17.16
CA ILE A 35 -3.17 13.42 -17.74
C ILE A 35 -3.60 12.18 -16.97
N HIS A 36 -4.90 12.06 -16.71
CA HIS A 36 -5.47 10.85 -16.11
C HIS A 36 -6.87 10.59 -16.65
N GLU A 37 -7.08 9.42 -17.23
CA GLU A 37 -8.41 8.92 -17.60
C GLU A 37 -9.00 8.17 -16.40
N SER A 38 -10.28 8.40 -16.08
CA SER A 38 -10.95 7.71 -14.99
C SER A 38 -11.09 6.22 -15.28
N PRO A 39 -10.73 5.33 -14.34
CA PRO A 39 -10.97 3.90 -14.51
C PRO A 39 -12.46 3.54 -14.48
N LEU A 40 -13.33 4.48 -14.06
CA LEU A 40 -14.78 4.29 -13.94
C LEU A 40 -15.56 4.65 -15.20
N GLN A 41 -14.94 5.34 -16.15
CA GLN A 41 -15.60 5.76 -17.39
C GLN A 41 -14.57 6.05 -18.50
N PHE A 42 -14.66 5.29 -19.58
CA PHE A 42 -13.94 5.60 -20.82
C PHE A 42 -14.30 7.01 -21.32
N GLY A 43 -13.29 7.78 -21.70
CA GLY A 43 -13.44 9.15 -22.20
C GLY A 43 -13.69 10.21 -21.13
N LEU A 44 -13.70 9.85 -19.84
CA LEU A 44 -13.63 10.80 -18.73
C LEU A 44 -12.17 11.09 -18.43
N ILE A 45 -11.65 12.21 -18.95
CA ILE A 45 -10.22 12.54 -18.92
C ILE A 45 -10.03 13.89 -18.24
N TYR A 46 -9.03 13.95 -17.36
CA TYR A 46 -8.54 15.17 -16.74
C TYR A 46 -7.12 15.44 -17.22
N THR A 47 -6.79 16.72 -17.42
CA THR A 47 -5.43 17.16 -17.77
C THR A 47 -5.01 18.31 -16.87
N GLY A 48 -3.72 18.37 -16.54
CA GLY A 48 -3.09 19.50 -15.86
C GLY A 48 -1.92 20.03 -16.69
N SER A 49 -1.72 21.34 -16.68
CA SER A 49 -0.63 22.02 -17.40
C SER A 49 0.44 22.58 -16.48
N ASP A 50 1.60 22.90 -17.06
CA ASP A 50 2.71 23.57 -16.38
C ASP A 50 2.43 25.04 -16.01
N ASP A 51 1.40 25.64 -16.61
CA ASP A 51 0.93 27.01 -16.36
C ASP A 51 -0.34 27.09 -15.47
N GLY A 52 -0.76 25.98 -14.87
CA GLY A 52 -1.79 25.95 -13.82
C GLY A 52 -3.22 25.77 -14.29
N LEU A 53 -3.43 25.39 -15.55
CA LEU A 53 -4.74 25.02 -16.05
C LEU A 53 -5.04 23.54 -15.79
N VAL A 54 -6.26 23.27 -15.34
CA VAL A 54 -6.84 21.94 -15.20
C VAL A 54 -8.07 21.89 -16.09
N HIS A 55 -8.13 20.90 -16.96
CA HIS A 55 -9.25 20.72 -17.88
C HIS A 55 -9.87 19.34 -17.74
N LEU A 56 -11.16 19.27 -18.02
CA LEU A 56 -11.99 18.08 -18.02
C LEU A 56 -12.60 17.86 -19.40
N THR A 57 -12.63 16.60 -19.84
CA THR A 57 -13.57 16.13 -20.86
C THR A 57 -14.32 14.91 -20.34
N ARG A 58 -15.60 14.81 -20.67
CA ARG A 58 -16.47 13.68 -20.28
C ARG A 58 -16.95 12.85 -21.48
N ASP A 59 -16.57 13.27 -22.69
CA ASP A 59 -17.03 12.75 -23.98
C ASP A 59 -15.85 12.30 -24.87
N GLY A 60 -14.71 11.98 -24.26
CA GLY A 60 -13.54 11.45 -24.98
C GLY A 60 -12.79 12.49 -25.80
N GLY A 61 -12.92 13.78 -25.42
CA GLY A 61 -12.23 14.91 -26.04
C GLY A 61 -13.04 15.66 -27.10
N TYR A 62 -14.36 15.44 -27.18
CA TYR A 62 -15.19 16.23 -28.10
C TYR A 62 -15.44 17.64 -27.54
N SER A 63 -15.62 17.76 -26.24
CA SER A 63 -15.68 19.03 -25.52
C SER A 63 -14.76 19.03 -24.29
N TRP A 64 -14.21 20.21 -24.00
CA TRP A 64 -13.32 20.46 -22.87
C TRP A 64 -13.79 21.64 -22.04
N GLU A 65 -13.71 21.50 -20.73
CA GLU A 65 -14.06 22.52 -19.75
C GLU A 65 -12.85 22.87 -18.90
N ASN A 66 -12.59 24.16 -18.71
CA ASN A 66 -11.59 24.64 -17.75
C ASN A 66 -12.19 24.61 -16.34
N ILE A 67 -11.59 23.81 -15.47
CA ILE A 67 -12.03 23.55 -14.10
C ILE A 67 -11.00 24.06 -13.08
N SER A 68 -10.17 25.05 -13.43
CA SER A 68 -9.16 25.62 -12.52
C SER A 68 -9.71 26.59 -11.47
N ALA A 69 -11.00 26.96 -11.55
CA ALA A 69 -11.58 27.96 -10.66
C ALA A 69 -11.45 27.54 -9.18
N GLY A 70 -10.72 28.31 -8.38
CA GLY A 70 -10.44 28.02 -6.96
C GLY A 70 -9.10 27.34 -6.69
N LEU A 71 -8.35 26.94 -7.72
CA LEU A 71 -6.97 26.51 -7.61
C LEU A 71 -6.00 27.70 -7.66
N PRO A 72 -4.79 27.58 -7.09
CA PRO A 72 -3.74 28.59 -7.23
C PRO A 72 -3.37 28.83 -8.71
N ALA A 73 -3.42 30.08 -9.15
CA ALA A 73 -3.06 30.45 -10.52
C ALA A 73 -1.55 30.33 -10.76
N ASN A 74 -1.16 30.01 -12.01
CA ASN A 74 0.23 29.96 -12.45
C ASN A 74 1.10 29.06 -11.56
N ARG A 75 0.60 27.87 -11.23
CA ARG A 75 1.36 26.83 -10.54
C ARG A 75 1.44 25.61 -11.42
N TRP A 76 2.57 24.93 -11.38
CA TRP A 76 2.74 23.72 -12.17
C TRP A 76 1.82 22.63 -11.63
N VAL A 77 0.89 22.10 -12.44
CA VAL A 77 0.06 20.98 -12.02
C VAL A 77 0.94 19.72 -12.02
N SER A 78 1.32 19.23 -10.85
CA SER A 78 2.21 18.07 -10.72
C SER A 78 1.48 16.75 -10.90
N ARG A 79 0.19 16.69 -10.53
CA ARG A 79 -0.64 15.51 -10.75
C ARG A 79 -2.12 15.88 -10.86
N VAL A 80 -2.79 15.27 -11.83
CA VAL A 80 -4.25 15.05 -11.80
C VAL A 80 -4.50 13.55 -11.61
N GLN A 81 -5.40 13.18 -10.70
CA GLN A 81 -5.72 11.79 -10.38
C GLN A 81 -7.24 11.65 -10.24
N ALA A 82 -7.88 11.11 -11.27
CA ALA A 82 -9.30 10.74 -11.18
C ALA A 82 -9.45 9.57 -10.20
N SER A 83 -10.56 9.58 -9.44
CA SER A 83 -10.79 8.55 -8.44
C SER A 83 -11.11 7.19 -9.07
N ALA A 84 -10.68 6.13 -8.39
CA ALA A 84 -11.04 4.75 -8.65
C ALA A 84 -12.36 4.34 -7.99
N HIS A 85 -12.90 5.18 -7.10
CA HIS A 85 -14.07 4.86 -6.28
C HIS A 85 -15.29 5.71 -6.61
N GLU A 86 -15.10 6.99 -6.96
CA GLU A 86 -16.20 7.93 -7.22
C GLU A 86 -15.99 8.71 -8.53
N LYS A 87 -16.98 8.68 -9.44
CA LYS A 87 -16.84 9.30 -10.77
C LYS A 87 -16.60 10.82 -10.73
N GLY A 88 -17.24 11.50 -9.79
CA GLY A 88 -17.12 12.95 -9.60
C GLY A 88 -15.84 13.36 -8.88
N ARG A 89 -15.09 12.41 -8.31
CA ARG A 89 -13.93 12.74 -7.50
C ARG A 89 -12.66 12.83 -8.32
N VAL A 90 -11.93 13.92 -8.13
CA VAL A 90 -10.60 14.14 -8.71
C VAL A 90 -9.70 14.82 -7.68
N TYR A 91 -8.46 14.33 -7.59
CA TYR A 91 -7.40 14.94 -6.80
C TYR A 91 -6.44 15.69 -7.72
N VAL A 92 -5.99 16.85 -7.26
CA VAL A 92 -4.98 17.65 -7.95
C VAL A 92 -3.91 18.07 -6.95
N SER A 93 -2.66 17.88 -7.35
CA SER A 93 -1.51 18.50 -6.70
C SER A 93 -0.85 19.52 -7.62
N LEU A 94 -0.40 20.62 -7.04
CA LEU A 94 0.36 21.66 -7.74
C LEU A 94 1.69 21.88 -7.01
N ASN A 95 2.69 22.42 -7.71
CA ASN A 95 3.91 22.88 -7.06
C ASN A 95 4.31 24.30 -7.49
N GLY A 96 4.91 25.00 -6.53
CA GLY A 96 5.39 26.37 -6.66
C GLY A 96 6.91 26.49 -6.58
N TYR A 97 7.67 25.38 -6.59
CA TYR A 97 9.10 25.39 -6.27
C TYR A 97 9.92 26.31 -7.19
N ARG A 98 9.49 26.50 -8.44
CA ARG A 98 10.12 27.42 -9.41
C ARG A 98 9.99 28.90 -9.04
N TRP A 99 9.14 29.20 -8.06
CA TRP A 99 8.86 30.53 -7.50
C TRP A 99 9.22 30.62 -6.01
N ASP A 100 10.12 29.75 -5.53
CA ASP A 100 10.49 29.64 -4.11
C ASP A 100 9.27 29.45 -3.16
N ASP A 101 8.19 28.84 -3.68
CA ASP A 101 6.96 28.52 -2.95
C ASP A 101 6.90 27.02 -2.69
N PHE A 102 7.19 26.64 -1.44
CA PHE A 102 7.21 25.26 -0.97
C PHE A 102 5.88 24.82 -0.36
N THR A 103 4.79 25.56 -0.59
CA THR A 103 3.47 25.19 -0.08
C THR A 103 3.01 23.83 -0.68
N PRO A 104 2.56 22.85 0.13
CA PRO A 104 2.11 21.54 -0.35
C PRO A 104 0.69 21.62 -0.91
N TYR A 105 0.53 22.20 -2.11
CA TYR A 105 -0.77 22.38 -2.74
C TYR A 105 -1.41 21.03 -3.11
N LEU A 106 -2.38 20.59 -2.32
CA LEU A 106 -3.19 19.40 -2.56
C LEU A 106 -4.68 19.72 -2.41
N TYR A 107 -5.44 19.35 -3.43
CA TYR A 107 -6.86 19.65 -3.52
C TYR A 107 -7.65 18.41 -3.95
N VAL A 108 -8.90 18.36 -3.51
CA VAL A 108 -9.90 17.40 -3.97
C VAL A 108 -11.15 18.14 -4.43
N SER A 109 -11.76 17.62 -5.49
CA SER A 109 -13.12 17.94 -5.89
C SER A 109 -13.97 16.67 -5.83
N GLU A 110 -15.25 16.81 -5.49
CA GLU A 110 -16.26 15.73 -5.51
C GLU A 110 -17.31 15.96 -6.62
N ASP A 111 -17.13 17.00 -7.44
CA ASP A 111 -18.08 17.48 -8.44
C ASP A 111 -17.41 17.72 -9.81
N TYR A 112 -16.51 16.82 -10.21
CA TYR A 112 -15.79 16.87 -11.49
C TYR A 112 -14.87 18.09 -11.65
N GLY A 113 -14.46 18.74 -10.56
CA GLY A 113 -13.58 19.91 -10.57
C GLY A 113 -14.31 21.25 -10.58
N HIS A 114 -15.64 21.29 -10.47
CA HIS A 114 -16.37 22.56 -10.41
C HIS A 114 -16.14 23.32 -9.08
N SER A 115 -15.81 22.60 -8.00
CA SER A 115 -15.34 23.18 -6.75
C SER A 115 -14.17 22.38 -6.16
N TRP A 116 -13.23 23.09 -5.53
CA TRP A 116 -12.03 22.50 -4.94
C TRP A 116 -11.94 22.79 -3.44
N ARG A 117 -11.55 21.76 -2.69
CA ARG A 117 -11.26 21.84 -1.27
C ARG A 117 -9.80 21.47 -1.03
N ALA A 118 -9.08 22.33 -0.32
CA ALA A 118 -7.72 22.02 0.11
C ALA A 118 -7.72 20.90 1.15
N ILE A 119 -6.78 19.98 1.03
CA ILE A 119 -6.52 18.86 1.95
C ILE A 119 -5.02 18.83 2.30
N GLY A 120 -4.59 17.95 3.19
CA GLY A 120 -3.18 17.81 3.57
C GLY A 120 -2.58 19.05 4.22
N GLN A 121 -3.37 19.75 5.03
CA GLN A 121 -2.93 20.98 5.71
C GLN A 121 -1.85 20.72 6.78
N ASP A 122 -1.62 19.46 7.15
CA ASP A 122 -0.58 19.01 8.06
C ASP A 122 0.67 18.46 7.35
N LEU A 123 0.69 18.46 6.01
CA LEU A 123 1.89 18.15 5.25
C LEU A 123 2.99 19.20 5.50
N PRO A 124 4.28 18.80 5.54
CA PRO A 124 5.38 19.74 5.60
C PRO A 124 5.39 20.72 4.42
N LEU A 125 6.05 21.86 4.59
CA LEU A 125 6.28 22.85 3.53
C LEU A 125 7.27 22.31 2.48
N GLU A 126 6.78 21.38 1.69
CA GLU A 126 7.49 20.69 0.62
C GLU A 126 6.60 20.60 -0.62
N PRO A 127 7.14 20.87 -1.82
CA PRO A 127 6.44 20.67 -3.08
C PRO A 127 5.92 19.23 -3.23
N ILE A 128 4.68 19.08 -3.69
CA ILE A 128 4.09 17.78 -4.01
C ILE A 128 4.34 17.45 -5.48
N ASN A 129 4.81 16.23 -5.72
CA ASN A 129 5.12 15.70 -7.05
C ASN A 129 4.09 14.69 -7.55
N VAL A 130 3.43 13.97 -6.63
CA VAL A 130 2.42 12.97 -6.96
C VAL A 130 1.42 12.79 -5.83
N VAL A 131 0.14 12.69 -6.19
CA VAL A 131 -0.91 12.13 -5.35
C VAL A 131 -1.42 10.85 -5.99
N LYS A 132 -1.64 9.81 -5.19
CA LYS A 132 -2.20 8.53 -5.62
C LYS A 132 -3.29 8.07 -4.67
N GLU A 133 -4.51 7.90 -5.19
CA GLU A 133 -5.59 7.23 -4.45
C GLU A 133 -5.36 5.72 -4.47
N ASP A 134 -5.57 5.09 -3.33
CA ASP A 134 -5.51 3.64 -3.22
C ASP A 134 -6.69 2.97 -3.98
N PRO A 135 -6.46 1.93 -4.78
CA PRO A 135 -7.52 1.31 -5.58
C PRO A 135 -8.50 0.45 -4.77
N ASP A 136 -8.13 0.01 -3.56
CA ASP A 136 -8.94 -0.93 -2.75
C ASP A 136 -9.60 -0.23 -1.55
N ASN A 137 -9.01 0.85 -1.04
CA ASN A 137 -9.54 1.61 0.09
C ASN A 137 -9.71 3.11 -0.25
N PRO A 138 -10.96 3.62 -0.39
CA PRO A 138 -11.22 5.01 -0.78
C PRO A 138 -10.76 6.05 0.25
N ASN A 139 -10.34 5.63 1.45
CA ASN A 139 -9.83 6.53 2.47
C ASN A 139 -8.31 6.75 2.40
N ILE A 140 -7.61 5.96 1.60
CA ILE A 140 -6.15 6.01 1.55
C ILE A 140 -5.67 6.86 0.40
N LEU A 141 -4.84 7.85 0.73
CA LEU A 141 -4.11 8.67 -0.23
C LEU A 141 -2.62 8.58 0.06
N TYR A 142 -1.82 8.37 -0.98
CA TYR A 142 -0.38 8.47 -0.92
C TYR A 142 0.08 9.76 -1.57
N VAL A 143 1.03 10.45 -0.95
CA VAL A 143 1.58 11.72 -1.43
C VAL A 143 3.09 11.63 -1.45
N GLY A 144 3.68 11.83 -2.64
CA GLY A 144 5.12 11.99 -2.81
C GLY A 144 5.49 13.47 -2.88
N SER A 145 6.42 13.90 -2.02
CA SER A 145 6.98 15.25 -1.99
C SER A 145 8.44 15.27 -2.43
N ASP A 146 9.09 16.43 -2.35
CA ASP A 146 10.53 16.58 -2.56
C ASP A 146 11.41 15.92 -1.48
N HIS A 147 10.87 15.58 -0.31
CA HIS A 147 11.65 14.95 0.76
C HIS A 147 11.08 13.64 1.31
N GLY A 148 9.93 13.16 0.84
CA GLY A 148 9.48 11.84 1.24
C GLY A 148 8.15 11.36 0.66
N LEU A 149 7.67 10.29 1.29
CA LEU A 149 6.38 9.67 1.02
C LEU A 149 5.51 9.79 2.27
N TYR A 150 4.25 10.15 2.06
CA TYR A 150 3.24 10.30 3.10
C TYR A 150 2.01 9.48 2.74
N VAL A 151 1.27 9.06 3.76
CA VAL A 151 -0.02 8.39 3.61
C VAL A 151 -1.06 9.05 4.51
N SER A 152 -2.26 9.21 3.99
CA SER A 152 -3.46 9.51 4.76
C SER A 152 -4.33 8.26 4.84
N LEU A 153 -5.00 8.06 5.98
CA LEU A 153 -6.01 7.01 6.17
C LEU A 153 -7.44 7.58 6.27
N ASP A 154 -7.60 8.88 5.99
CA ASP A 154 -8.82 9.66 6.23
C ASP A 154 -9.15 10.63 5.07
N ARG A 155 -8.79 10.26 3.83
CA ARG A 155 -9.02 11.05 2.59
C ARG A 155 -8.32 12.40 2.56
N GLY A 156 -7.17 12.50 3.22
CA GLY A 156 -6.31 13.66 3.22
C GLY A 156 -6.61 14.68 4.31
N GLU A 157 -7.40 14.34 5.33
CA GLU A 157 -7.58 15.21 6.50
C GLU A 157 -6.30 15.23 7.37
N SER A 158 -5.60 14.10 7.45
CA SER A 158 -4.28 14.00 8.09
C SER A 158 -3.33 13.05 7.37
N PHE A 159 -2.03 13.29 7.51
CA PHE A 159 -0.96 12.54 6.89
C PHE A 159 0.09 12.06 7.88
N MET A 160 0.66 10.89 7.59
CA MET A 160 1.80 10.33 8.32
C MET A 160 2.89 9.91 7.33
N GLN A 161 4.15 10.05 7.74
CA GLN A 161 5.28 9.71 6.87
C GLN A 161 5.44 8.18 6.73
N LEU A 162 5.60 7.71 5.49
CA LEU A 162 6.00 6.34 5.17
C LEU A 162 7.51 6.28 4.94
N ASN A 163 8.27 6.12 6.03
CA ASN A 163 9.74 6.22 6.03
C ASN A 163 10.46 4.93 6.45
N ASN A 164 9.82 3.77 6.34
CA ASN A 164 10.43 2.49 6.71
C ASN A 164 11.58 2.13 5.74
N GLN A 165 12.78 2.63 6.02
CA GLN A 165 14.00 2.52 5.20
C GLN A 165 14.02 3.38 3.93
N LEU A 166 12.98 4.19 3.69
CA LEU A 166 13.02 5.22 2.65
C LEU A 166 13.81 6.44 3.17
N PRO A 167 14.96 6.80 2.58
CA PRO A 167 15.70 8.00 2.98
C PRO A 167 14.94 9.26 2.59
N ALA A 168 15.33 10.42 3.12
CA ALA A 168 14.85 11.71 2.62
C ALA A 168 15.21 11.87 1.13
N VAL A 169 14.21 11.77 0.26
CA VAL A 169 14.34 11.76 -1.19
C VAL A 169 13.06 12.24 -1.84
N ALA A 170 13.19 12.94 -2.96
CA ALA A 170 12.04 13.29 -3.76
C ALA A 170 11.38 12.04 -4.35
N VAL A 171 10.06 11.95 -4.18
CA VAL A 171 9.22 10.88 -4.72
C VAL A 171 8.41 11.48 -5.86
N HIS A 172 8.73 11.10 -7.10
CA HIS A 172 8.14 11.69 -8.30
C HIS A 172 6.94 10.92 -8.83
N ASP A 173 6.85 9.62 -8.54
CA ASP A 173 5.75 8.80 -9.06
C ASP A 173 5.43 7.60 -8.16
N LEU A 174 4.17 7.16 -8.20
CA LEU A 174 3.63 6.08 -7.40
C LEU A 174 2.71 5.19 -8.23
N VAL A 175 2.90 3.87 -8.14
CA VAL A 175 2.03 2.88 -8.77
C VAL A 175 1.71 1.77 -7.79
N ILE A 176 0.43 1.41 -7.65
CA ILE A 176 -0.03 0.31 -6.82
C ILE A 176 -0.33 -0.87 -7.74
N GLN A 177 0.23 -2.04 -7.41
CA GLN A 177 -0.04 -3.31 -8.10
C GLN A 177 -1.23 -4.01 -7.43
N PRO A 178 -2.44 -4.02 -8.01
CA PRO A 178 -3.65 -4.44 -7.28
C PRO A 178 -3.67 -5.90 -6.86
N ARG A 179 -2.92 -6.78 -7.55
CA ARG A 179 -2.86 -8.21 -7.21
C ARG A 179 -1.84 -8.53 -6.12
N ALA A 180 -0.73 -7.81 -6.12
CA ALA A 180 0.36 -8.03 -5.17
C ALA A 180 0.14 -7.22 -3.89
N HIS A 181 -0.64 -6.14 -3.97
CA HIS A 181 -0.74 -5.09 -2.95
C HIS A 181 0.62 -4.45 -2.68
N ASP A 182 1.40 -4.25 -3.75
CA ASP A 182 2.71 -3.59 -3.70
C ASP A 182 2.58 -2.16 -4.20
N LEU A 183 3.09 -1.21 -3.41
CA LEU A 183 3.34 0.16 -3.81
C LEU A 183 4.77 0.27 -4.36
N ALA A 184 4.88 0.58 -5.64
CA ALA A 184 6.13 0.97 -6.28
C ALA A 184 6.33 2.49 -6.15
N VAL A 185 7.46 2.88 -5.56
CA VAL A 185 7.81 4.26 -5.24
C VAL A 185 8.97 4.71 -6.14
N GLY A 186 8.67 5.53 -7.14
CA GLY A 186 9.65 6.11 -8.06
C GLY A 186 10.32 7.34 -7.44
N THR A 187 11.61 7.24 -7.16
CA THR A 187 12.38 8.32 -6.52
C THR A 187 13.28 9.06 -7.49
N HIS A 188 13.64 10.30 -7.17
CA HIS A 188 14.67 11.04 -7.91
C HIS A 188 16.07 10.64 -7.43
N GLY A 189 16.80 9.89 -8.26
CA GLY A 189 18.20 9.54 -8.02
C GLY A 189 18.45 8.36 -7.06
N ARG A 190 17.40 7.65 -6.60
CA ARG A 190 17.53 6.46 -5.72
C ARG A 190 16.75 5.23 -6.19
N SER A 191 16.51 5.13 -7.50
CA SER A 191 15.79 4.01 -8.13
C SER A 191 14.34 3.87 -7.61
N ILE A 192 13.82 2.65 -7.57
CA ILE A 192 12.46 2.29 -7.18
C ILE A 192 12.50 1.52 -5.86
N TYR A 193 11.64 1.88 -4.91
CA TYR A 193 11.37 1.12 -3.69
C TYR A 193 10.05 0.37 -3.84
N ILE A 194 9.96 -0.81 -3.23
CA ILE A 194 8.72 -1.60 -3.17
C ILE A 194 8.32 -1.73 -1.70
N ALA A 195 7.07 -1.43 -1.39
CA ALA A 195 6.49 -1.64 -0.07
C ALA A 195 5.15 -2.37 -0.20
N SER A 196 4.91 -3.39 0.64
CA SER A 196 3.57 -3.97 0.76
C SER A 196 2.64 -2.95 1.42
N VAL A 197 1.45 -2.80 0.85
CA VAL A 197 0.33 -2.02 1.38
C VAL A 197 -0.86 -2.91 1.75
N ARG A 198 -0.73 -4.24 1.67
CA ARG A 198 -1.81 -5.22 1.91
C ARG A 198 -2.57 -4.98 3.22
N GLU A 199 -1.86 -4.86 4.34
CA GLU A 199 -2.47 -4.62 5.65
C GLU A 199 -2.91 -3.17 5.82
N LEU A 200 -2.20 -2.24 5.20
CA LEU A 200 -2.52 -0.81 5.21
C LEU A 200 -3.88 -0.56 4.55
N GLN A 201 -4.15 -1.20 3.41
CA GLN A 201 -5.42 -1.14 2.69
C GLN A 201 -6.60 -1.67 3.50
N GLN A 202 -6.36 -2.57 4.45
CA GLN A 202 -7.39 -3.11 5.33
C GLN A 202 -7.71 -2.21 6.53
N LEU A 203 -6.99 -1.10 6.74
CA LEU A 203 -7.27 -0.14 7.82
C LEU A 203 -8.49 0.73 7.49
N THR A 204 -9.68 0.18 7.73
CA THR A 204 -10.93 0.95 7.69
C THR A 204 -11.15 1.71 9.01
N PRO A 205 -12.09 2.69 9.07
CA PRO A 205 -12.44 3.35 10.32
C PRO A 205 -12.83 2.38 11.44
N GLU A 206 -13.46 1.25 11.09
CA GLU A 206 -13.83 0.20 12.04
C GLU A 206 -12.59 -0.48 12.62
N VAL A 207 -11.62 -0.89 11.77
CA VAL A 207 -10.37 -1.50 12.22
C VAL A 207 -9.53 -0.55 13.06
N LEU A 208 -9.48 0.74 12.68
CA LEU A 208 -8.77 1.77 13.44
C LEU A 208 -9.39 2.05 14.82
N ALA A 209 -10.69 1.77 14.99
CA ALA A 209 -11.38 1.88 16.27
C ALA A 209 -11.15 0.67 17.19
N GLU A 210 -10.71 -0.46 16.66
CA GLU A 210 -10.38 -1.65 17.45
C GLU A 210 -9.09 -1.44 18.26
N ALA A 211 -9.11 -1.80 19.55
CA ALA A 211 -7.92 -1.73 20.39
C ALA A 211 -6.82 -2.71 19.94
N LEU A 212 -7.21 -3.86 19.37
CA LEU A 212 -6.34 -4.86 18.77
C LEU A 212 -7.07 -5.52 17.60
N HIS A 213 -6.48 -5.45 16.41
CA HIS A 213 -6.92 -6.20 15.23
C HIS A 213 -5.77 -7.09 14.75
N VAL A 214 -6.05 -8.35 14.42
CA VAL A 214 -5.04 -9.30 13.92
C VAL A 214 -5.41 -9.68 12.50
N PHE A 215 -4.49 -9.49 11.57
CA PHE A 215 -4.71 -9.83 10.17
C PHE A 215 -4.25 -11.27 9.89
N ALA A 216 -4.84 -11.90 8.89
CA ALA A 216 -4.47 -13.26 8.49
C ALA A 216 -3.02 -13.26 7.94
N PRO A 217 -2.10 -14.05 8.52
CA PRO A 217 -0.75 -14.19 7.97
C PRO A 217 -0.76 -14.83 6.58
N GLU A 218 0.24 -14.54 5.76
CA GLU A 218 0.39 -15.21 4.48
C GLU A 218 0.62 -16.72 4.66
N SER A 219 -0.01 -17.51 3.80
CA SER A 219 0.22 -18.95 3.76
C SER A 219 1.65 -19.24 3.32
N ILE A 220 2.32 -20.20 3.96
CA ILE A 220 3.68 -20.60 3.59
C ILE A 220 3.71 -22.03 3.07
N ARG A 221 4.48 -22.29 2.02
CA ARG A 221 4.68 -23.66 1.51
C ARG A 221 5.56 -24.46 2.46
N TYR A 222 5.07 -25.61 2.90
CA TYR A 222 5.80 -26.58 3.70
C TYR A 222 7.08 -27.04 2.97
N SER A 223 8.16 -27.18 3.74
CA SER A 223 9.37 -27.83 3.25
C SER A 223 9.95 -28.75 4.32
N SER A 224 10.17 -30.02 3.95
CA SER A 224 10.91 -30.96 4.79
C SER A 224 12.39 -30.58 4.96
N ARG A 225 12.87 -29.55 4.25
CA ARG A 225 14.23 -29.02 4.35
C ARG A 225 14.37 -27.89 5.39
N TRP A 226 13.28 -27.45 6.02
CA TRP A 226 13.38 -26.49 7.13
C TRP A 226 14.29 -27.03 8.23
N GLY A 227 15.27 -26.22 8.64
CA GLY A 227 16.35 -26.61 9.56
C GLY A 227 17.28 -27.72 9.07
N ASN A 228 17.09 -28.23 7.85
CA ASN A 228 17.82 -29.37 7.27
C ASN A 228 18.51 -28.96 5.96
N PRO A 229 19.55 -28.10 6.02
CA PRO A 229 20.24 -27.65 4.83
C PRO A 229 20.96 -28.80 4.11
N GLY A 230 21.18 -28.60 2.81
CA GLY A 230 22.09 -29.42 2.02
C GLY A 230 23.55 -29.17 2.41
N PRO A 231 24.49 -29.93 1.81
CA PRO A 231 25.92 -29.70 2.00
C PRO A 231 26.29 -28.23 1.74
N TYR A 232 27.17 -27.68 2.57
CA TYR A 232 27.74 -26.32 2.44
C TYR A 232 26.75 -25.15 2.61
N ARG A 233 25.54 -25.37 3.15
CA ARG A 233 24.60 -24.29 3.51
C ARG A 233 24.33 -24.25 5.00
N LYS A 234 24.13 -23.04 5.53
CA LYS A 234 23.60 -22.84 6.88
C LYS A 234 22.10 -23.16 6.90
N PRO A 235 21.56 -23.71 8.01
CA PRO A 235 20.12 -23.83 8.18
C PRO A 235 19.48 -22.45 8.11
N GLU A 236 18.46 -22.30 7.28
CA GLU A 236 17.63 -21.10 7.25
C GLU A 236 16.22 -21.50 7.74
N PRO A 237 15.77 -20.96 8.88
CA PRO A 237 14.42 -21.23 9.35
C PRO A 237 13.40 -20.57 8.41
N PRO A 238 12.22 -21.17 8.23
CA PRO A 238 11.11 -20.48 7.59
C PRO A 238 10.77 -19.20 8.36
N LYS A 239 10.16 -18.24 7.67
CA LYS A 239 9.73 -16.98 8.28
C LYS A 239 8.34 -16.64 7.76
N VAL A 240 7.45 -16.30 8.68
CA VAL A 240 6.14 -15.71 8.42
C VAL A 240 6.00 -14.51 9.34
N GLU A 241 5.37 -13.46 8.85
CA GLU A 241 5.00 -12.31 9.68
C GLU A 241 3.55 -12.47 10.14
N ILE A 242 3.28 -12.16 11.41
CA ILE A 242 1.94 -12.09 11.98
C ILE A 242 1.57 -10.61 12.06
N PRO A 243 0.86 -10.08 11.04
CA PRO A 243 0.42 -8.70 11.02
C PRO A 243 -0.67 -8.42 12.06
N LEU A 244 -0.55 -7.29 12.75
CA LEU A 244 -1.57 -6.78 13.68
C LEU A 244 -1.59 -5.25 13.74
N TYR A 245 -2.73 -4.69 14.11
CA TYR A 245 -2.90 -3.29 14.48
C TYR A 245 -3.21 -3.18 15.99
N THR A 246 -2.62 -2.20 16.68
CA THR A 246 -2.91 -1.91 18.09
C THR A 246 -2.88 -0.41 18.37
N THR A 247 -3.80 0.09 19.19
CA THR A 247 -3.89 1.52 19.52
C THR A 247 -2.87 1.97 20.58
N THR A 248 -2.27 1.03 21.30
CA THR A 248 -1.27 1.28 22.34
C THR A 248 0.02 0.49 22.08
N ALA A 249 1.16 1.03 22.48
CA ALA A 249 2.41 0.28 22.55
C ALA A 249 2.40 -0.67 23.77
N GLY A 250 3.19 -1.74 23.72
CA GLY A 250 3.28 -2.71 24.82
C GLY A 250 3.60 -4.12 24.31
N LYS A 251 3.50 -5.11 25.20
CA LYS A 251 3.77 -6.51 24.85
C LYS A 251 2.49 -7.23 24.40
N ALA A 252 2.57 -7.96 23.31
CA ALA A 252 1.56 -8.92 22.90
C ALA A 252 2.05 -10.34 23.17
N LYS A 253 1.14 -11.22 23.63
CA LYS A 253 1.38 -12.65 23.74
C LYS A 253 0.79 -13.34 22.53
N VAL A 254 1.62 -14.04 21.77
CA VAL A 254 1.21 -14.83 20.61
C VAL A 254 1.19 -16.31 20.99
N SER A 255 0.15 -17.04 20.59
CA SER A 255 0.01 -18.47 20.77
C SER A 255 -0.39 -19.14 19.46
N ILE A 256 0.32 -20.21 19.10
CA ILE A 256 0.07 -21.01 17.90
C ILE A 256 -0.57 -22.32 18.34
N ILE A 257 -1.77 -22.60 17.85
CA ILE A 257 -2.63 -23.68 18.31
C ILE A 257 -3.00 -24.56 17.12
N ASP A 258 -2.94 -25.89 17.29
CA ASP A 258 -3.42 -26.81 16.25
C ASP A 258 -4.95 -26.95 16.23
N GLY A 259 -5.47 -27.70 15.25
CA GLY A 259 -6.91 -27.95 15.11
C GLY A 259 -7.54 -28.76 16.25
N ALA A 260 -6.74 -29.36 17.14
CA ALA A 260 -7.21 -30.10 18.31
C ALA A 260 -7.10 -29.27 19.61
N GLY A 261 -6.63 -28.02 19.54
CA GLY A 261 -6.50 -27.13 20.69
C GLY A 261 -5.16 -27.23 21.43
N LEU A 262 -4.17 -27.98 20.91
CA LEU A 262 -2.84 -28.06 21.50
C LEU A 262 -2.06 -26.78 21.17
N VAL A 263 -1.61 -26.07 22.21
CA VAL A 263 -0.71 -24.92 22.05
C VAL A 263 0.68 -25.41 21.67
N LEU A 264 1.05 -25.26 20.40
CA LEU A 264 2.34 -25.69 19.86
C LEU A 264 3.49 -24.76 20.24
N ARG A 265 3.22 -23.45 20.32
CA ARG A 265 4.19 -22.43 20.69
C ARG A 265 3.49 -21.25 21.33
N SER A 266 4.15 -20.59 22.28
CA SER A 266 3.79 -19.24 22.72
C SER A 266 5.04 -18.39 22.90
N PHE A 267 4.94 -17.11 22.60
CA PHE A 267 6.01 -16.13 22.76
C PHE A 267 5.43 -14.73 22.97
N GLU A 268 6.24 -13.83 23.56
CA GLU A 268 5.90 -12.41 23.67
C GLU A 268 6.63 -11.63 22.58
N ALA A 269 6.00 -10.56 22.09
CA ALA A 269 6.61 -9.61 21.18
C ALA A 269 6.25 -8.17 21.55
N ASP A 270 7.20 -7.26 21.40
CA ASP A 270 6.97 -5.83 21.60
C ASP A 270 6.21 -5.25 20.40
N CYS A 271 5.16 -4.49 20.68
CA CYS A 271 4.33 -3.80 19.71
C CYS A 271 4.42 -2.29 19.93
N ARG A 272 4.40 -1.52 18.84
CA ARG A 272 4.20 -0.08 18.82
C ARG A 272 2.74 0.24 18.50
N LYS A 273 2.30 1.47 18.77
CA LYS A 273 1.01 1.95 18.28
C LYS A 273 1.00 1.92 16.74
N GLY A 274 -0.07 1.40 16.15
CA GLY A 274 -0.25 1.25 14.70
C GLY A 274 -0.06 -0.19 14.22
N LEU A 275 0.33 -0.33 12.95
CA LEU A 275 0.62 -1.62 12.32
C LEU A 275 1.96 -2.20 12.82
N ASN A 276 1.96 -3.50 13.09
CA ASN A 276 3.12 -4.28 13.51
C ASN A 276 3.15 -5.60 12.74
N PHE A 277 4.36 -6.09 12.46
CA PHE A 277 4.60 -7.34 11.75
C PHE A 277 5.47 -8.23 12.62
N LEU A 278 4.86 -9.15 13.36
CA LEU A 278 5.58 -9.96 14.34
C LEU A 278 6.23 -11.17 13.64
N PRO A 279 7.58 -11.32 13.68
CA PRO A 279 8.23 -12.43 13.01
C PRO A 279 7.97 -13.75 13.77
N TYR A 280 7.58 -14.78 13.02
CA TYR A 280 7.45 -16.15 13.52
C TYR A 280 8.20 -17.13 12.62
N ASP A 281 9.03 -17.97 13.24
CA ASP A 281 9.92 -18.92 12.56
C ASP A 281 9.34 -20.33 12.43
N LEU A 282 8.02 -20.48 12.62
CA LEU A 282 7.29 -21.75 12.58
C LEU A 282 7.78 -22.82 13.55
N ILE A 283 8.58 -22.45 14.55
CA ILE A 283 9.06 -23.38 15.56
C ILE A 283 7.94 -23.77 16.51
N ILE A 284 7.90 -25.06 16.85
CA ILE A 284 7.07 -25.61 17.92
C ILE A 284 7.92 -25.92 19.17
N SER A 285 7.27 -26.00 20.32
CA SER A 285 7.91 -26.40 21.58
C SER A 285 8.25 -27.89 21.56
N GLU A 286 9.48 -28.26 21.95
CA GLU A 286 9.86 -29.67 22.06
C GLU A 286 8.95 -30.47 23.01
N LYS A 287 8.44 -29.80 24.05
CA LYS A 287 7.55 -30.40 25.05
C LYS A 287 6.21 -30.88 24.44
N THR A 288 5.80 -30.31 23.31
CA THR A 288 4.51 -30.62 22.67
C THR A 288 4.66 -31.59 21.50
N LEU A 289 5.89 -31.96 21.13
CA LEU A 289 6.20 -32.74 19.93
C LEU A 289 5.60 -34.16 19.95
N THR A 290 5.60 -34.82 21.11
CA THR A 290 5.01 -36.16 21.25
C THR A 290 3.50 -36.12 21.01
N GLU A 291 2.80 -35.17 21.63
CA GLU A 291 1.35 -35.04 21.51
C GLU A 291 0.95 -34.57 20.11
N TYR A 292 1.68 -33.59 19.57
CA TYR A 292 1.48 -33.10 18.22
C TYR A 292 1.62 -34.22 17.17
N ASN A 293 2.64 -35.09 17.29
CA ASN A 293 2.77 -36.25 16.40
C ASN A 293 1.60 -37.24 16.56
N LYS A 294 1.03 -37.44 17.75
CA LYS A 294 -0.18 -38.26 17.91
C LYS A 294 -1.36 -37.63 17.16
N ILE A 295 -1.55 -36.32 17.31
CA ILE A 295 -2.64 -35.57 16.66
C ILE A 295 -2.53 -35.68 15.13
N LEU A 296 -1.33 -35.45 14.58
CA LEU A 296 -1.08 -35.52 13.13
C LEU A 296 -1.34 -36.91 12.51
N ASN A 297 -1.31 -37.98 13.32
CA ASN A 297 -1.49 -39.35 12.85
C ASN A 297 -2.84 -39.97 13.24
N LYS A 298 -3.68 -39.28 14.02
CA LYS A 298 -4.93 -39.82 14.61
C LYS A 298 -5.89 -40.41 13.57
N ASN A 299 -6.00 -39.79 12.39
CA ASN A 299 -6.92 -40.18 11.32
C ASN A 299 -6.21 -40.68 10.05
N LYS A 300 -4.90 -40.92 10.10
CA LYS A 300 -4.16 -41.43 8.93
C LYS A 300 -4.48 -42.90 8.69
N LYS A 301 -4.70 -43.26 7.44
CA LYS A 301 -4.84 -44.66 7.03
C LYS A 301 -3.52 -45.42 7.24
N LYS A 302 -3.59 -46.73 7.46
CA LYS A 302 -2.42 -47.58 7.75
C LYS A 302 -1.38 -47.56 6.60
N GLU A 303 -1.83 -47.31 5.39
CA GLU A 303 -1.02 -47.26 4.17
C GLU A 303 -0.33 -45.90 3.97
N GLU A 304 -0.76 -44.86 4.70
CA GLU A 304 -0.17 -43.52 4.61
C GLU A 304 1.10 -43.44 5.44
N ARG A 305 2.15 -42.81 4.89
CA ARG A 305 3.36 -42.53 5.66
C ARG A 305 3.01 -41.65 6.87
N PRO A 306 3.42 -42.05 8.09
CA PRO A 306 3.11 -41.28 9.28
C PRO A 306 3.77 -39.91 9.19
N ALA A 307 3.08 -38.89 9.71
CA ALA A 307 3.71 -37.60 9.96
C ALA A 307 4.66 -37.82 11.14
N ASN A 308 5.92 -37.44 10.98
CA ASN A 308 6.91 -37.57 12.03
C ASN A 308 7.72 -36.27 12.09
N VAL A 309 7.18 -35.31 12.84
CA VAL A 309 7.85 -34.06 13.15
C VAL A 309 8.89 -34.35 14.21
N LYS A 310 10.14 -34.10 13.88
CA LYS A 310 11.30 -34.26 14.76
C LYS A 310 12.22 -33.05 14.63
N PRO A 311 13.08 -32.79 15.63
CA PRO A 311 14.11 -31.77 15.49
C PRO A 311 14.92 -31.96 14.21
N ALA A 312 15.11 -30.88 13.48
CA ALA A 312 15.96 -30.80 12.30
C ALA A 312 17.44 -30.72 12.70
N LYS A 313 18.35 -30.60 11.72
CA LYS A 313 19.80 -30.52 11.97
C LYS A 313 20.21 -29.31 12.82
N ASP A 314 19.38 -28.28 12.88
CA ASP A 314 19.57 -27.10 13.74
C ASP A 314 18.98 -27.27 15.15
N GLY A 315 18.48 -28.46 15.49
CA GLY A 315 17.90 -28.78 16.79
C GLY A 315 16.46 -28.27 16.97
N LYS A 316 15.84 -27.68 15.95
CA LYS A 316 14.49 -27.12 16.05
C LYS A 316 13.45 -27.99 15.36
N ALA A 317 12.24 -28.05 15.92
CA ALA A 317 11.10 -28.69 15.29
C ALA A 317 10.15 -27.62 14.73
N TYR A 318 9.58 -27.91 13.55
CA TYR A 318 8.75 -26.96 12.80
C TYR A 318 7.32 -27.49 12.62
N LEU A 319 6.39 -26.57 12.39
CA LEU A 319 5.02 -26.91 11.98
C LEU A 319 5.02 -27.84 10.76
N TYR A 320 4.12 -28.82 10.78
CA TYR A 320 3.83 -29.65 9.61
C TYR A 320 2.81 -28.96 8.70
N ARG A 321 2.55 -29.52 7.52
CA ARG A 321 1.44 -29.03 6.67
C ARG A 321 0.10 -29.11 7.42
N GLY A 322 -0.70 -28.06 7.31
CA GLY A 322 -1.97 -27.94 8.01
C GLY A 322 -2.38 -26.49 8.27
N LYS A 323 -3.54 -26.34 8.90
CA LYS A 323 -4.09 -25.06 9.35
C LYS A 323 -3.89 -24.93 10.86
N TYR A 324 -3.46 -23.76 11.29
CA TYR A 324 -3.17 -23.44 12.68
C TYR A 324 -3.93 -22.18 13.07
N LYS A 325 -4.40 -22.12 14.30
CA LYS A 325 -4.96 -20.91 14.88
C LYS A 325 -3.83 -20.10 15.49
N VAL A 326 -3.72 -18.84 15.08
CA VAL A 326 -2.86 -17.83 15.71
C VAL A 326 -3.73 -16.99 16.61
N VAL A 327 -3.39 -16.98 17.89
CA VAL A 327 -4.07 -16.17 18.91
C VAL A 327 -3.12 -15.10 19.40
N VAL A 328 -3.53 -13.84 19.33
CA VAL A 328 -2.78 -12.71 19.88
C VAL A 328 -3.59 -12.09 21.02
N GLU A 329 -2.96 -11.98 22.18
CA GLU A 329 -3.53 -11.36 23.38
C GLU A 329 -2.71 -10.13 23.75
N LYS A 330 -3.37 -8.98 23.92
CA LYS A 330 -2.74 -7.73 24.35
C LYS A 330 -3.77 -6.85 25.08
N ASP A 331 -3.39 -6.31 26.24
CA ASP A 331 -4.23 -5.39 27.05
C ASP A 331 -5.66 -5.91 27.31
N GLY A 332 -5.80 -7.22 27.55
CA GLY A 332 -7.09 -7.88 27.77
C GLY A 332 -7.93 -8.12 26.50
N GLN A 333 -7.46 -7.64 25.34
CA GLN A 333 -8.04 -7.93 24.03
C GLN A 333 -7.44 -9.19 23.43
N LYS A 334 -8.20 -9.85 22.56
CA LYS A 334 -7.82 -11.10 21.90
C LYS A 334 -8.25 -11.09 20.44
N GLY A 335 -7.30 -11.32 19.54
CA GLY A 335 -7.56 -11.60 18.12
C GLY A 335 -7.20 -13.03 17.75
N GLU A 336 -7.98 -13.65 16.86
CA GLU A 336 -7.75 -15.01 16.37
C GLU A 336 -7.79 -15.03 14.84
N VAL A 337 -6.77 -15.63 14.22
CA VAL A 337 -6.67 -15.79 12.76
C VAL A 337 -6.12 -17.17 12.41
N GLU A 338 -6.22 -17.56 11.13
CA GLU A 338 -5.68 -18.82 10.62
C GLU A 338 -4.32 -18.60 9.94
N LEU A 339 -3.35 -19.46 10.26
CA LEU A 339 -2.09 -19.63 9.54
C LEU A 339 -2.11 -20.96 8.80
N GLU A 340 -1.92 -20.92 7.48
CA GLU A 340 -1.87 -22.12 6.64
C GLU A 340 -0.43 -22.46 6.23
N VAL A 341 -0.03 -23.70 6.49
CA VAL A 341 1.21 -24.31 6.01
C VAL A 341 0.85 -25.33 4.92
N LYS A 342 1.13 -24.99 3.65
CA LYS A 342 0.68 -25.72 2.46
C LYS A 342 1.55 -26.90 2.08
#